data_AF-X0Y5Y9-F1
#
_entry.id   AF-X0Y5Y9-F1
#
_cell.length_a   1.000
_cell.length_b   1.000
_cell.length_c   1.000
_cell.angle_alpha   90.00
_cell.angle_beta   90.00
_cell.angle_gamma   90.00
#
_symmetry.space_group_name_H-M   'P 1'
#
loop_
_entity.id
_entity.type
_entity.pdbx_description
1 polymer ?
#
loop_
_entity_poly.entity_id
_entity_poly.type
_entity_poly.pdbx_seq_one_letter_code
_entity_poly.pdbx_strand_id
1 'polypeptide(L)' 'SLVFQTVVPRSIRLGEAPSFGEPILYYSPDSTGALAYRELGAEVLRGDM' A
#
# COMPACT_ATOMS: atom_id res chain seq x y z
N SER A 1 -2.78 -16.07 -13.72
CA SER A 1 -1.97 -15.31 -12.75
C SER A 1 -2.67 -13.99 -12.53
N LEU A 2 -2.93 -13.59 -11.28
CA LEU A 2 -3.55 -12.31 -10.97
C LEU A 2 -2.44 -11.26 -10.82
N VAL A 3 -2.46 -10.22 -11.64
CA VAL A 3 -1.42 -9.18 -11.65
C VAL A 3 -2.11 -7.82 -11.74
N PHE A 4 -1.82 -6.96 -10.77
CA PHE A 4 -2.32 -5.59 -10.72
C PHE A 4 -1.36 -4.64 -11.45
N GLN A 5 -1.91 -3.53 -11.95
CA GLN A 5 -1.16 -2.41 -12.52
C GLN A 5 -0.47 -1.60 -11.44
N THR A 6 -1.08 -1.49 -10.24
CA THR A 6 -0.48 -0.73 -9.14
C THR A 6 0.79 -1.42 -8.64
N VAL A 7 1.91 -0.71 -8.70
CA VAL A 7 3.19 -1.16 -8.17
C VAL A 7 3.37 -0.63 -6.75
N VAL A 8 3.57 -1.53 -5.78
CA VAL A 8 3.95 -1.16 -4.41
C VAL A 8 5.49 -1.11 -4.32
N PRO A 9 6.11 0.07 -4.21
CA PRO A 9 7.56 0.17 -4.16
C PRO A 9 8.10 -0.24 -2.79
N ARG A 10 9.39 -0.60 -2.74
CA ARG A 10 10.09 -0.78 -1.47
C ARG A 10 10.07 0.52 -0.69
N SER A 11 9.52 0.50 0.52
CA SER A 11 9.39 1.67 1.38
C SER A 11 9.87 1.36 2.78
N ILE A 12 10.76 2.22 3.32
CA ILE A 12 11.24 2.12 4.71
C ILE A 12 10.07 2.25 5.68
N ARG A 13 9.21 3.26 5.48
CA ARG A 13 8.03 3.51 6.32
C ARG A 13 7.06 2.34 6.33
N LEU A 14 6.87 1.69 5.17
CA LEU A 14 6.03 0.49 5.06
C LEU A 14 6.62 -0.68 5.85
N GLY A 15 7.95 -0.82 5.86
CA GLY A 15 8.65 -1.84 6.65
C GLY A 15 8.67 -1.55 8.16
N GLU A 16 8.66 -0.28 8.56
CA GLU A 16 8.62 0.15 9.97
C GLU A 16 7.24 -0.02 10.59
N ALA A 17 6.16 0.24 9.83
CA ALA A 17 4.79 0.23 10.32
C ALA A 17 4.41 -1.01 11.18
N PRO A 18 4.76 -2.27 10.80
CA PRO A 18 4.54 -3.44 11.64
C PRO A 18 5.19 -3.37 13.03
N SER A 19 6.39 -2.77 13.15
CA SER A 19 7.09 -2.61 14.44
C SER A 19 6.39 -1.63 15.37
N PHE A 20 5.64 -0.67 14.82
CA PHE A 20 4.80 0.26 15.57
C PHE A 20 3.39 -0.29 15.83
N GLY A 21 3.04 -1.45 15.29
CA GLY A 21 1.73 -2.07 15.47
C GLY A 21 0.59 -1.35 14.74
N GLU A 22 0.92 -0.47 13.79
CA GLU A 22 -0.05 0.33 13.05
C GLU A 22 -0.01 -0.03 11.56
N PRO A 23 -1.16 -0.11 10.86
CA PRO A 23 -1.16 -0.22 9.40
C PRO A 23 -0.50 1.01 8.76
N ILE A 24 0.13 0.85 7.59
CA ILE A 24 0.83 1.94 6.89
C ILE A 24 -0.06 3.17 6.61
N LEU A 25 -1.36 2.93 6.42
CA LEU A 25 -2.37 3.98 6.20
C LEU A 25 -2.57 4.90 7.41
N TYR A 26 -2.23 4.43 8.62
CA TYR A 26 -2.30 5.20 9.87
C TYR A 26 -0.91 5.68 10.31
N TYR A 27 0.10 4.81 10.24
CA TYR A 27 1.47 5.12 10.66
C TYR A 27 2.09 6.26 9.84
N SER A 28 1.94 6.22 8.50
CA SER A 28 2.50 7.23 7.61
C SER A 28 1.62 7.39 6.36
N PRO A 29 0.45 8.05 6.49
CA PRO A 29 -0.59 8.12 5.44
C PRO A 29 -0.12 8.74 4.13
N ASP A 30 0.84 9.66 4.20
CA ASP A 30 1.39 10.38 3.04
C ASP A 30 2.66 9.73 2.47
N SER A 31 3.08 8.59 3.03
CA SER A 31 4.22 7.84 2.48
C SER A 31 3.90 7.20 1.14
N THR A 32 4.91 7.02 0.30
CA THR A 32 4.76 6.34 -1.00
C THR A 32 4.16 4.93 -0.86
N GLY A 33 4.46 4.23 0.24
CA GLY A 33 3.88 2.92 0.53
C GLY A 33 2.38 3.00 0.86
N ALA A 34 1.96 3.99 1.66
CA ALA A 34 0.54 4.20 1.96
C ALA A 34 -0.26 4.58 0.71
N LEU A 35 0.28 5.48 -0.11
CA LEU A 35 -0.37 5.92 -1.36
C LEU A 35 -0.52 4.74 -2.34
N ALA A 36 0.53 3.94 -2.55
CA ALA A 36 0.45 2.76 -3.40
C ALA A 36 -0.56 1.72 -2.90
N TYR A 37 -0.68 1.51 -1.58
CA TYR A 37 -1.70 0.62 -1.02
C TYR A 37 -3.13 1.15 -1.21
N ARG A 38 -3.33 2.48 -1.20
CA ARG A 38 -4.64 3.08 -1.51
C ARG A 38 -5.02 2.85 -2.96
N GLU A 39 -4.09 3.06 -3.88
CA GLU A 39 -4.31 2.82 -5.33
C GLU A 39 -4.60 1.34 -5.60
N LEU A 40 -3.81 0.44 -5.00
CA LEU A 40 -4.01 -1.00 -5.13
C LEU A 40 -5.37 -1.42 -4.57
N GLY A 41 -5.76 -0.90 -3.40
CA GLY A 41 -7.08 -1.16 -2.83
C GLY A 41 -8.21 -0.69 -3.74
N ALA A 42 -8.04 0.47 -4.38
CA ALA A 42 -9.02 0.97 -5.35
C ALA A 42 -9.09 0.08 -6.61
N GLU A 43 -7.96 -0.45 -7.09
CA GLU A 43 -7.89 -1.37 -8.22
C GLU A 43 -8.62 -2.70 -7.91
N VAL A 44 -8.39 -3.25 -6.72
CA VAL A 44 -9.10 -4.44 -6.22
C VAL A 44 -10.61 -4.22 -6.19
N LEU A 45 -11.07 -3.05 -5.72
CA LEU A 45 -12.50 -2.73 -5.64
C LEU A 45 -13.13 -2.50 -7.02
N ARG A 46 -12.39 -1.93 -7.97
CA ARG A 46 -12.85 -1.80 -9.36
C ARG A 46 -12.90 -3.15 -10.07
N GLY A 47 -12.10 -4.12 -9.62
CA GLY A 47 -11.97 -5.41 -10.29
C GLY A 47 -11.15 -5.31 -11.57
N ASP A 48 -10.32 -4.27 -11.70
CA ASP A 48 -9.37 -4.12 -12.79
C ASP A 48 -8.28 -5.20 -12.60
N MET A 49 -8.45 -6.34 -13.28
CA MET A 49 -7.58 -7.53 -13.25
C MET A 49 -7.14 -7.90 -14.65
#